data_AF-A0A0K1PLP6-F1
#
_entry.id   AF-A0A0K1PLP6-F1
#
_cell.length_a   1.000
_cell.length_b   1.000
_cell.length_c   1.000
_cell.angle_alpha   90.00
_cell.angle_beta   90.00
_cell.angle_gamma   90.00
#
_symmetry.space_group_name_H-M   'P 1'
#
loop_
_entity.id
_entity.type
_entity.pdbx_description
1 polymer ?
#
loop_
_entity_poly.entity_id
_entity_poly.type
_entity_poly.pdbx_seq_one_letter_code
_entity_poly.pdbx_strand_id
1 'polypeptide(L)'
;MWLFRISPARKKHLAGLVRAGTYLGCLSLVLGAVSLRSARAEMRSRTLELGRQMQKLANATDHDVNKLSLNGQPIWIGSSVAKDAVSVILDRYESYCQQNTAQPANSWRELADKADASTDKSFLSTGILRGGDKDEGTIVCFTKNEGSKPSVTEAVKAFTETGNLGAFGSLRYVYAKADDSGRTVVLTAWTDDGFNIVNLIPEEGKDSGGADFPMLPRPPSTTRVLATQVEGTAFGVNVYEGHDAPTKVVAYYDDEMRKRGWFALDPELDRELDHTRHTRQGGVPSMARLYEKDGVVFTLGATVRDGSTMVAVGLAGVSASDRPPPGTSSSNP
;
A
#
# COMPACT_ATOMS: atom_id res chain seq x y z
N MET A 1 10.61 26.77 -57.25
CA MET A 1 9.39 26.69 -56.41
C MET A 1 8.36 25.82 -57.14
N TRP A 2 8.48 24.48 -57.01
CA TRP A 2 7.59 23.53 -57.68
C TRP A 2 6.40 23.20 -56.76
N LEU A 3 5.25 23.83 -57.02
CA LEU A 3 3.99 23.53 -56.34
C LEU A 3 3.41 22.23 -56.92
N PHE A 4 3.50 21.14 -56.15
CA PHE A 4 2.87 19.85 -56.48
C PHE A 4 1.35 20.02 -56.59
N ARG A 5 0.83 20.04 -57.82
CA ARG A 5 -0.60 20.09 -58.13
C ARG A 5 -1.19 18.68 -57.97
N ILE A 6 -1.78 18.41 -56.80
CA ILE A 6 -2.40 17.11 -56.50
C ILE A 6 -3.61 16.89 -57.42
N SER A 7 -3.61 15.78 -58.17
CA SER A 7 -4.69 15.43 -59.10
C SER A 7 -6.02 15.18 -58.37
N PRO A 8 -7.18 15.53 -58.97
CA PRO A 8 -8.49 15.35 -58.34
C PRO A 8 -8.83 13.88 -58.02
N ALA A 9 -8.24 12.91 -58.75
CA ALA A 9 -8.35 11.49 -58.42
C ALA A 9 -7.72 11.17 -57.05
N ARG A 10 -6.55 11.75 -56.72
CA ARG A 10 -5.90 11.57 -55.42
C ARG A 10 -6.73 12.12 -54.26
N LYS A 11 -7.51 13.19 -54.46
CA LYS A 11 -8.40 13.75 -53.42
C LYS A 11 -9.51 12.77 -53.01
N LYS A 12 -10.08 12.01 -53.96
CA LYS A 12 -11.11 11.01 -53.66
C LYS A 12 -10.55 9.81 -52.88
N HIS A 13 -9.36 9.32 -53.27
CA HIS A 13 -8.68 8.27 -52.52
C HIS A 13 -8.27 8.72 -51.11
N LEU A 14 -7.78 9.96 -50.96
CA LEU A 14 -7.41 10.51 -49.66
C LEU A 14 -8.63 10.62 -48.72
N ALA A 15 -9.78 11.07 -49.22
CA ALA A 15 -11.01 11.15 -48.42
C ALA A 15 -11.49 9.77 -47.95
N GLY A 16 -11.37 8.74 -48.79
CA GLY A 16 -11.66 7.36 -48.41
C GLY A 16 -10.73 6.83 -47.32
N LEU A 17 -9.43 7.08 -47.46
CA LEU A 17 -8.41 6.69 -46.47
C LEU A 17 -8.63 7.39 -45.13
N VAL A 18 -8.96 8.68 -45.12
CA VAL A 18 -9.25 9.42 -43.89
C VAL A 18 -10.45 8.83 -43.16
N ARG A 19 -11.54 8.50 -43.86
CA ARG A 19 -12.73 7.88 -43.25
C ARG A 19 -12.40 6.53 -42.63
N ALA A 20 -11.72 5.65 -43.38
CA ALA A 20 -11.30 4.35 -42.85
C ALA A 20 -10.37 4.49 -41.64
N GLY A 21 -9.44 5.45 -41.69
CA GLY A 21 -8.54 5.77 -40.58
C GLY A 21 -9.30 6.21 -39.32
N THR A 22 -10.29 7.11 -39.45
CA THR A 22 -11.13 7.52 -38.32
C THR A 22 -11.91 6.35 -37.72
N TYR A 23 -12.51 5.49 -38.54
CA TYR A 23 -13.25 4.32 -38.05
C TYR A 23 -12.34 3.34 -37.30
N LEU A 24 -11.18 3.02 -37.86
CA LEU A 24 -10.20 2.15 -37.19
C LEU A 24 -9.69 2.79 -35.90
N GLY A 25 -9.41 4.09 -35.90
CA GLY A 25 -8.99 4.83 -34.70
C GLY A 25 -10.03 4.77 -33.58
N CYS A 26 -11.30 5.05 -33.88
CA CYS A 26 -12.39 4.95 -32.91
C CYS A 26 -12.57 3.52 -32.40
N LEU A 27 -12.52 2.52 -33.29
CA LEU A 27 -12.64 1.12 -32.91
C LEU A 27 -11.48 0.67 -31.99
N SER A 28 -10.23 1.04 -32.32
CA SER A 28 -9.07 0.76 -31.49
C SER A 28 -9.17 1.45 -30.12
N LEU A 29 -9.69 2.67 -30.04
CA LEU A 29 -9.92 3.35 -28.76
C LEU A 29 -10.98 2.64 -27.91
N VAL A 30 -12.09 2.21 -28.53
CA VAL A 30 -13.16 1.47 -27.81
C VAL A 30 -12.65 0.12 -27.34
N LEU A 31 -12.00 -0.66 -28.21
CA LEU A 31 -11.41 -1.95 -27.84
C LEU A 31 -10.33 -1.79 -26.77
N GLY A 32 -9.48 -0.76 -26.89
CA GLY A 32 -8.49 -0.43 -25.87
C GLY A 32 -9.11 -0.09 -24.51
N ALA A 33 -10.19 0.70 -24.50
CA ALA A 33 -10.92 1.03 -23.27
C ALA A 33 -11.60 -0.19 -22.64
N VAL A 34 -12.18 -1.08 -23.45
CA VAL A 34 -12.78 -2.34 -22.98
C VAL A 34 -11.73 -3.27 -22.41
N SER A 35 -10.61 -3.48 -23.09
CA SER A 35 -9.50 -4.30 -22.61
C SER A 35 -8.88 -3.77 -21.31
N LEU A 36 -8.77 -2.44 -21.17
CA LEU A 36 -8.26 -1.83 -19.93
C LEU A 36 -9.24 -2.05 -18.76
N ARG A 37 -10.55 -2.00 -19.03
CA ARG A 37 -11.59 -2.28 -18.03
C ARG A 37 -11.60 -3.77 -17.65
N SER A 38 -11.45 -4.68 -18.60
CA SER A 38 -11.40 -6.12 -18.33
C SER A 38 -10.15 -6.51 -17.55
N ALA A 39 -8.98 -5.95 -17.89
CA ALA A 39 -7.74 -6.19 -17.15
C ALA A 39 -7.84 -5.74 -15.69
N ARG A 40 -8.48 -4.60 -15.40
CA ARG A 40 -8.77 -4.17 -14.02
C ARG A 40 -9.75 -5.10 -13.30
N ALA A 41 -10.74 -5.63 -14.00
CA ALA A 41 -11.71 -6.54 -13.41
C ALA A 41 -11.08 -7.90 -13.05
N GLU A 42 -10.18 -8.41 -13.90
CA GLU A 42 -9.49 -9.69 -13.67
C GLU A 42 -8.52 -9.64 -12.47
N MET A 43 -7.76 -8.55 -12.31
CA MET A 43 -6.91 -8.39 -11.12
C MET A 43 -7.74 -8.35 -9.82
N ARG A 44 -8.94 -7.76 -9.87
CA ARG A 44 -9.85 -7.70 -8.72
C ARG A 44 -10.43 -9.09 -8.38
N SER A 45 -10.76 -9.91 -9.37
CA SER A 45 -11.36 -11.23 -9.13
C SER A 45 -10.37 -12.20 -8.48
N ARG A 46 -9.12 -12.26 -8.98
CA ARG A 46 -8.08 -13.14 -8.43
C ARG A 46 -7.75 -12.82 -6.98
N THR A 47 -7.74 -11.53 -6.65
CA THR A 47 -7.45 -11.13 -5.26
C THR A 47 -8.62 -11.39 -4.32
N LEU A 48 -9.87 -11.23 -4.77
CA LEU A 48 -11.03 -11.59 -3.96
C LEU A 48 -11.10 -13.10 -3.72
N GLU A 49 -10.77 -13.91 -4.72
CA GLU A 49 -10.67 -15.36 -4.56
C GLU A 49 -9.61 -15.74 -3.52
N LEU A 50 -8.46 -15.08 -3.58
CA LEU A 50 -7.37 -15.26 -2.63
C LEU A 50 -7.75 -14.82 -1.21
N GLY A 51 -8.41 -13.67 -1.04
CA GLY A 51 -8.95 -13.24 0.26
C GLY A 51 -9.93 -14.25 0.85
N ARG A 52 -10.80 -14.85 0.02
CA ARG A 52 -11.69 -15.95 0.44
C ARG A 52 -10.93 -17.22 0.83
N GLN A 53 -9.82 -17.53 0.15
CA GLN A 53 -8.96 -18.64 0.56
C GLN A 53 -8.34 -18.37 1.94
N MET A 54 -7.87 -17.15 2.19
CA MET A 54 -7.35 -16.76 3.51
C MET A 54 -8.43 -16.85 4.61
N GLN A 55 -9.67 -16.46 4.31
CA GLN A 55 -10.80 -16.62 5.23
C GLN A 55 -11.00 -18.08 5.66
N LYS A 56 -10.93 -19.01 4.69
CA LYS A 56 -11.07 -20.44 4.96
C LYS A 56 -9.94 -20.96 5.85
N LEU A 57 -8.72 -20.43 5.70
CA LEU A 57 -7.57 -20.81 6.54
C LEU A 57 -7.74 -20.32 7.98
N ALA A 58 -8.19 -19.09 8.17
CA ALA A 58 -8.44 -18.53 9.49
C ALA A 58 -9.67 -19.13 10.20
N ASN A 59 -10.60 -19.76 9.46
CA ASN A 59 -11.90 -20.21 9.99
C ASN A 59 -12.66 -19.06 10.70
N ALA A 60 -12.53 -17.85 10.13
CA ALA A 60 -13.06 -16.63 10.70
C ALA A 60 -14.47 -16.33 10.16
N THR A 61 -15.30 -15.75 11.02
CA THR A 61 -16.68 -15.37 10.69
C THR A 61 -16.76 -14.00 10.02
N ASP A 62 -15.92 -13.07 10.45
CA ASP A 62 -15.78 -11.73 9.88
C ASP A 62 -14.37 -11.54 9.32
N HIS A 63 -14.28 -10.96 8.12
CA HIS A 63 -13.02 -10.65 7.48
C HIS A 63 -13.12 -9.37 6.65
N ASP A 64 -12.27 -8.41 6.99
CA ASP A 64 -12.05 -7.22 6.19
C ASP A 64 -10.76 -7.37 5.36
N VAL A 65 -10.89 -7.32 4.03
CA VAL A 65 -9.75 -7.24 3.10
C VAL A 65 -9.70 -5.84 2.52
N ASN A 66 -8.57 -5.17 2.72
CA ASN A 66 -8.33 -3.86 2.17
C ASN A 66 -7.11 -3.88 1.26
N LYS A 67 -7.20 -3.19 0.12
CA LYS A 67 -6.05 -2.94 -0.74
C LYS A 67 -5.36 -1.68 -0.27
N LEU A 68 -4.10 -1.80 0.11
CA LEU A 68 -3.21 -0.71 0.45
C LEU A 68 -2.28 -0.42 -0.74
N SER A 69 -2.08 0.84 -1.07
CA SER A 69 -0.99 1.28 -1.95
C SER A 69 0.12 1.81 -1.06
N LEU A 70 1.32 1.22 -1.16
CA LEU A 70 2.54 1.65 -0.48
C LEU A 70 3.54 2.13 -1.53
N ASN A 71 3.83 3.43 -1.56
CA ASN A 71 4.64 4.09 -2.59
C ASN A 71 4.20 3.72 -4.02
N GLY A 72 2.89 3.55 -4.23
CA GLY A 72 2.31 3.14 -5.51
C GLY A 72 2.33 1.63 -5.78
N GLN A 73 2.95 0.83 -4.90
CA GLN A 73 2.95 -0.63 -4.99
C GLN A 73 1.76 -1.21 -4.23
N PRO A 74 0.97 -2.12 -4.83
CA PRO A 74 -0.19 -2.71 -4.18
C PRO A 74 0.23 -3.77 -3.16
N ILE A 75 -0.32 -3.66 -1.95
CA ILE A 75 -0.29 -4.68 -0.90
C ILE A 75 -1.73 -4.89 -0.46
N TRP A 76 -2.06 -6.11 -0.10
CA TRP A 76 -3.36 -6.42 0.46
C TRP A 76 -3.21 -6.77 1.92
N ILE A 77 -4.10 -6.26 2.75
CA ILE A 77 -4.11 -6.51 4.18
C ILE A 77 -5.47 -7.06 4.55
N GLY A 78 -5.45 -8.16 5.28
CA GLY A 78 -6.64 -8.80 5.81
C GLY A 78 -6.61 -8.89 7.31
N SER A 79 -7.72 -8.57 7.97
CA SER A 79 -7.90 -8.80 9.41
C SER A 79 -9.08 -9.71 9.65
N SER A 80 -8.95 -10.63 10.61
CA SER A 80 -10.02 -11.55 11.00
C SER A 80 -9.85 -12.02 12.45
N VAL A 81 -10.93 -12.55 13.03
CA VAL A 81 -10.91 -13.16 14.37
C VAL A 81 -11.39 -14.60 14.29
N ALA A 82 -10.62 -15.50 14.88
CA ALA A 82 -10.84 -16.94 14.86
C ALA A 82 -10.99 -17.49 16.28
N LYS A 83 -11.68 -18.62 16.41
CA LYS A 83 -11.84 -19.33 17.70
C LYS A 83 -10.72 -20.34 17.97
N ASP A 84 -9.96 -20.69 16.94
CA ASP A 84 -8.88 -21.66 17.04
C ASP A 84 -7.66 -21.04 17.73
N ALA A 85 -6.83 -21.89 18.36
CA ALA A 85 -5.58 -21.47 18.97
C ALA A 85 -4.57 -20.97 17.91
N VAL A 86 -3.67 -20.07 18.32
CA VAL A 86 -2.61 -19.48 17.47
C VAL A 86 -1.84 -20.55 16.70
N SER A 87 -1.38 -21.61 17.38
CA SER A 87 -0.63 -22.70 16.75
C SER A 87 -1.40 -23.39 15.62
N VAL A 88 -2.69 -23.71 15.85
CA VAL A 88 -3.57 -24.35 14.87
C VAL A 88 -3.75 -23.48 13.62
N ILE A 89 -3.87 -22.16 13.81
CA ILE A 89 -4.00 -21.22 12.69
C ILE A 89 -2.70 -21.16 11.89
N LEU A 90 -1.55 -21.00 12.57
CA LEU A 90 -0.25 -20.96 11.92
C LEU A 90 0.04 -22.27 11.18
N ASP A 91 -0.35 -23.44 11.71
CA ASP A 91 -0.21 -24.74 11.05
C ASP A 91 -0.99 -24.80 9.73
N ARG A 92 -2.19 -24.21 9.66
CA ARG A 92 -2.99 -24.15 8.42
C ARG A 92 -2.31 -23.26 7.37
N TYR A 93 -1.78 -22.11 7.77
CA TYR A 93 -1.06 -21.22 6.87
C TYR A 93 0.26 -21.81 6.39
N GLU A 94 1.02 -22.47 7.28
CA GLU A 94 2.22 -23.20 6.90
C GLU A 94 1.90 -24.32 5.90
N SER A 95 0.85 -25.11 6.18
CA SER A 95 0.39 -26.17 5.25
C SER A 95 0.01 -25.59 3.88
N TYR A 96 -0.66 -24.44 3.86
CA TYR A 96 -0.97 -23.72 2.62
C TYR A 96 0.29 -23.28 1.87
N CYS A 97 1.28 -22.72 2.57
CA CYS A 97 2.57 -22.33 2.00
C CYS A 97 3.29 -23.54 1.39
N GLN A 98 3.30 -24.70 2.06
CA GLN A 98 3.92 -25.93 1.57
C GLN A 98 3.22 -26.44 0.29
N GLN A 99 1.88 -26.41 0.25
CA GLN A 99 1.10 -26.85 -0.90
C GLN A 99 1.21 -25.91 -2.11
N ASN A 100 1.44 -24.62 -1.87
CA ASN A 100 1.46 -23.58 -2.90
C ASN A 100 2.85 -22.96 -3.07
N THR A 101 3.89 -23.69 -2.70
CA THR A 101 5.27 -23.21 -2.72
C THR A 101 5.67 -22.71 -4.11
N ALA A 102 6.21 -21.50 -4.18
CA ALA A 102 6.65 -20.90 -5.43
C ALA A 102 7.94 -21.52 -5.98
N GLN A 103 8.81 -21.99 -5.09
CA GLN A 103 10.16 -22.46 -5.39
C GLN A 103 10.45 -23.78 -4.66
N PRO A 104 10.97 -24.82 -5.34
CA PRO A 104 11.27 -26.09 -4.70
C PRO A 104 12.15 -25.96 -3.45
N ALA A 105 11.85 -26.70 -2.38
CA ALA A 105 12.59 -26.60 -1.10
C ALA A 105 14.09 -26.89 -1.24
N ASN A 106 14.47 -27.79 -2.17
CA ASN A 106 15.88 -28.07 -2.48
C ASN A 106 16.61 -26.86 -3.09
N SER A 107 15.92 -26.00 -3.85
CA SER A 107 16.52 -24.78 -4.43
C SER A 107 16.86 -23.74 -3.36
N TRP A 108 16.07 -23.65 -2.29
CA TRP A 108 16.40 -22.79 -1.15
C TRP A 108 17.63 -23.29 -0.38
N ARG A 109 17.76 -24.62 -0.20
CA ARG A 109 18.92 -25.21 0.47
C ARG A 109 20.24 -24.91 -0.24
N GLU A 110 20.24 -24.92 -1.57
CA GLU A 110 21.42 -24.55 -2.34
C GLU A 110 21.87 -23.10 -2.07
N LEU A 111 20.92 -22.17 -1.85
CA LEU A 111 21.25 -20.83 -1.38
C LEU A 111 21.76 -20.84 0.07
N ALA A 112 21.14 -21.62 0.95
CA ALA A 112 21.55 -21.76 2.35
C ALA A 112 23.00 -22.24 2.50
N ASP A 113 23.44 -23.12 1.60
CA ASP A 113 24.80 -23.67 1.58
C ASP A 113 25.83 -22.62 1.12
N LYS A 114 25.40 -21.66 0.30
CA LYS A 114 26.24 -20.53 -0.17
C LYS A 114 26.18 -19.31 0.76
N ALA A 115 25.19 -19.25 1.65
CA ALA A 115 25.02 -18.15 2.59
C ALA A 115 26.06 -18.21 3.72
N ASP A 116 26.53 -17.03 4.14
CA ASP A 116 27.46 -16.88 5.26
C ASP A 116 26.92 -17.50 6.55
N ALA A 117 27.82 -17.98 7.40
CA ALA A 117 27.48 -18.66 8.65
C ALA A 117 26.67 -17.81 9.65
N SER A 118 26.69 -16.48 9.49
CA SER A 118 25.89 -15.54 10.29
C SER A 118 24.43 -15.43 9.83
N THR A 119 24.08 -15.98 8.67
CA THR A 119 22.71 -15.92 8.13
C THR A 119 21.83 -16.96 8.80
N ASP A 120 20.66 -16.56 9.31
CA ASP A 120 19.66 -17.52 9.76
C ASP A 120 19.18 -18.38 8.58
N LYS A 121 19.56 -19.66 8.62
CA LYS A 121 19.25 -20.63 7.56
C LYS A 121 17.84 -21.22 7.69
N SER A 122 17.09 -20.88 8.74
CA SER A 122 15.74 -21.40 8.99
C SER A 122 14.84 -21.19 7.76
N PHE A 123 14.74 -19.96 7.26
CA PHE A 123 13.98 -19.61 6.06
C PHE A 123 14.51 -20.29 4.80
N LEU A 124 15.84 -20.34 4.62
CA LEU A 124 16.48 -20.90 3.43
C LEU A 124 16.38 -22.43 3.36
N SER A 125 15.90 -23.11 4.41
CA SER A 125 15.77 -24.56 4.39
C SER A 125 14.46 -25.07 3.76
N THR A 126 13.40 -24.26 3.84
CA THR A 126 12.02 -24.62 3.44
C THR A 126 11.35 -23.56 2.56
N GLY A 127 11.85 -22.33 2.52
CA GLY A 127 11.16 -21.18 1.92
C GLY A 127 9.99 -20.66 2.77
N ILE A 128 9.90 -21.10 4.03
CA ILE A 128 8.89 -20.71 5.00
C ILE A 128 9.59 -20.28 6.29
N LEU A 129 9.32 -19.05 6.73
CA LEU A 129 9.74 -18.56 8.03
C LEU A 129 8.57 -18.71 8.98
N ARG A 130 8.80 -19.41 10.09
CA ARG A 130 7.85 -19.52 11.20
C ARG A 130 8.52 -19.01 12.47
N GLY A 131 7.84 -18.14 13.20
CA GLY A 131 8.32 -17.59 14.47
C GLY A 131 7.18 -17.38 15.46
N GLY A 132 7.55 -17.09 16.71
CA GLY A 132 6.61 -16.84 17.79
C GLY A 132 6.64 -17.90 18.89
N ASP A 133 5.64 -17.82 19.76
CA ASP A 133 5.41 -18.70 20.89
C ASP A 133 3.96 -19.23 20.89
N LYS A 134 3.43 -19.56 22.06
CA LYS A 134 2.07 -20.09 22.24
C LYS A 134 0.98 -19.02 22.15
N ASP A 135 1.32 -17.76 22.40
CA ASP A 135 0.39 -16.65 22.56
C ASP A 135 0.39 -15.74 21.31
N GLU A 136 1.50 -15.71 20.56
CA GLU A 136 1.57 -15.05 19.25
C GLU A 136 2.56 -15.72 18.30
N GLY A 137 2.38 -15.55 17.00
CA GLY A 137 3.37 -16.00 16.03
C GLY A 137 3.12 -15.54 14.61
N THR A 138 4.07 -15.88 13.75
CA THR A 138 4.12 -15.42 12.36
C THR A 138 4.45 -16.54 11.39
N ILE A 139 3.91 -16.41 10.17
CA ILE A 139 4.34 -17.19 9.00
C ILE A 139 4.69 -16.21 7.88
N VAL A 140 5.84 -16.42 7.24
CA VAL A 140 6.23 -15.72 6.00
C VAL A 140 6.61 -16.75 4.94
N CYS A 141 6.03 -16.65 3.75
CA CYS A 141 6.37 -17.55 2.64
C CYS A 141 6.12 -16.91 1.27
N PHE A 142 6.64 -17.54 0.21
CA PHE A 142 6.30 -17.18 -1.17
C PHE A 142 5.43 -18.26 -1.81
N THR A 143 4.27 -17.83 -2.31
CA THR A 143 3.33 -18.71 -3.03
C THR A 143 3.41 -18.50 -4.53
N LYS A 144 3.31 -19.58 -5.30
CA LYS A 144 3.43 -19.54 -6.76
C LYS A 144 2.42 -18.57 -7.39
N ASN A 145 2.88 -17.77 -8.34
CA ASN A 145 2.08 -16.88 -9.17
C ASN A 145 2.56 -16.92 -10.63
N GLU A 146 1.98 -16.11 -11.52
CA GLU A 146 2.37 -16.07 -12.94
C GLU A 146 3.78 -15.51 -13.17
N GLY A 147 4.25 -14.63 -12.29
CA GLY A 147 5.59 -14.04 -12.35
C GLY A 147 6.72 -14.93 -11.81
N SER A 148 6.37 -16.01 -11.09
CA SER A 148 7.31 -16.89 -10.40
C SER A 148 8.27 -17.54 -11.39
N LYS A 149 9.57 -17.43 -11.14
CA LYS A 149 10.57 -18.10 -11.97
C LYS A 149 10.62 -19.61 -11.66
N PRO A 150 10.98 -20.46 -12.63
CA PRO A 150 11.10 -21.90 -12.42
C PRO A 150 12.10 -22.32 -11.33
N SER A 151 13.11 -21.48 -11.06
CA SER A 151 14.14 -21.77 -10.07
C SER A 151 14.50 -20.55 -9.23
N VAL A 152 15.02 -20.80 -8.03
CA VAL A 152 15.48 -19.75 -7.10
C VAL A 152 16.61 -18.93 -7.72
N THR A 153 17.54 -19.55 -8.45
CA THR A 153 18.63 -18.83 -9.12
C THR A 153 18.12 -17.84 -10.17
N GLU A 154 17.13 -18.24 -10.97
CA GLU A 154 16.48 -17.34 -11.94
C GLU A 154 15.65 -16.26 -11.24
N ALA A 155 14.98 -16.60 -10.13
CA ALA A 155 14.23 -15.65 -9.31
C ALA A 155 15.16 -14.57 -8.72
N VAL A 156 16.28 -14.97 -8.12
CA VAL A 156 17.32 -14.07 -7.60
C VAL A 156 17.86 -13.20 -8.72
N LYS A 157 18.21 -13.77 -9.88
CA LYS A 157 18.70 -12.99 -11.01
C LYS A 157 17.69 -11.93 -11.46
N ALA A 158 16.43 -12.33 -11.68
CA ALA A 158 15.37 -11.43 -12.10
C ALA A 158 15.08 -10.35 -11.03
N PHE A 159 15.13 -10.70 -9.75
CA PHE A 159 14.98 -9.76 -8.65
C PHE A 159 16.13 -8.76 -8.58
N THR A 160 17.39 -9.20 -8.72
CA THR A 160 18.55 -8.29 -8.72
C THR A 160 18.51 -7.33 -9.91
N GLU A 161 18.02 -7.78 -11.07
CA GLU A 161 17.89 -6.94 -12.26
C GLU A 161 16.74 -5.93 -12.18
N THR A 162 15.64 -6.27 -11.51
CA THR A 162 14.38 -5.49 -11.60
C THR A 162 13.84 -4.96 -10.28
N GLY A 163 14.18 -5.58 -9.14
CA GLY A 163 13.57 -5.37 -7.84
C GLY A 163 12.21 -6.05 -7.64
N ASN A 164 11.68 -6.79 -8.62
CA ASN A 164 10.35 -7.39 -8.54
C ASN A 164 10.35 -8.67 -7.67
N LEU A 165 9.70 -8.63 -6.51
CA LEU A 165 9.53 -9.78 -5.61
C LEU A 165 8.67 -10.88 -6.22
N GLY A 166 7.79 -10.55 -7.17
CA GLY A 166 6.97 -11.52 -7.88
C GLY A 166 7.77 -12.59 -8.62
N ALA A 167 9.05 -12.36 -8.90
CA ALA A 167 9.97 -13.37 -9.42
C ALA A 167 10.11 -14.59 -8.48
N PHE A 168 10.02 -14.38 -7.16
CA PHE A 168 9.99 -15.45 -6.16
C PHE A 168 8.60 -15.99 -5.92
N GLY A 169 7.54 -15.29 -6.34
CA GLY A 169 6.15 -15.58 -6.02
C GLY A 169 5.47 -14.42 -5.30
N SER A 170 4.22 -14.62 -4.89
CA SER A 170 3.50 -13.67 -4.06
C SER A 170 3.91 -13.86 -2.61
N LEU A 171 4.43 -12.80 -1.99
CA LEU A 171 4.77 -12.80 -0.58
C LEU A 171 3.49 -12.97 0.24
N ARG A 172 3.54 -13.85 1.24
CA ARG A 172 2.51 -14.04 2.26
C ARG A 172 3.11 -13.75 3.60
N TYR A 173 2.43 -12.92 4.36
CA TYR A 173 2.72 -12.66 5.76
C TYR A 173 1.44 -12.94 6.56
N VAL A 174 1.59 -13.65 7.65
CA VAL A 174 0.53 -13.93 8.61
C VAL A 174 1.09 -13.62 9.99
N TYR A 175 0.31 -12.91 10.78
CA TYR A 175 0.52 -12.71 12.20
C TYR A 175 -0.75 -13.14 12.93
N ALA A 176 -0.60 -14.01 13.92
CA ALA A 176 -1.69 -14.49 14.73
C ALA A 176 -1.35 -14.23 16.20
N LYS A 177 -2.32 -13.70 16.95
CA LYS A 177 -2.17 -13.41 18.38
C LYS A 177 -3.43 -13.73 19.15
N ALA A 178 -3.27 -14.41 20.28
CA ALA A 178 -4.35 -14.62 21.23
C ALA A 178 -4.80 -13.28 21.83
N ASP A 179 -6.11 -13.02 21.85
CA ASP A 179 -6.71 -11.93 22.59
C ASP A 179 -7.05 -12.36 24.03
N ASP A 180 -7.40 -11.39 24.88
CA ASP A 180 -7.72 -11.64 26.29
C ASP A 180 -8.97 -12.51 26.50
N SER A 181 -9.78 -12.72 25.45
CA SER A 181 -10.96 -13.57 25.47
C SER A 181 -10.67 -15.02 25.05
N GLY A 182 -9.42 -15.33 24.72
CA GLY A 182 -9.00 -16.65 24.23
C GLY A 182 -9.33 -16.91 22.76
N ARG A 183 -9.70 -15.88 22.00
CA ARG A 183 -9.81 -15.94 20.53
C ARG A 183 -8.47 -15.55 19.92
N THR A 184 -8.30 -15.80 18.63
CA THR A 184 -7.08 -15.40 17.91
C THR A 184 -7.40 -14.32 16.89
N VAL A 185 -6.76 -13.16 17.02
CA VAL A 185 -6.74 -12.11 16.01
C VAL A 185 -5.70 -12.49 14.96
N VAL A 186 -6.09 -12.50 13.70
CA VAL A 186 -5.22 -12.85 12.56
C VAL A 186 -5.12 -11.67 11.62
N LEU A 187 -3.91 -11.15 11.49
CA LEU A 187 -3.54 -10.18 10.46
C LEU A 187 -2.82 -10.90 9.34
N THR A 188 -3.22 -10.66 8.10
CA THR A 188 -2.58 -11.18 6.91
C THR A 188 -2.16 -10.02 6.02
N ALA A 189 -1.01 -10.17 5.36
CA ALA A 189 -0.60 -9.26 4.31
C ALA A 189 -0.05 -10.06 3.12
N TRP A 190 -0.29 -9.59 1.90
CA TRP A 190 0.26 -10.22 0.71
C TRP A 190 0.49 -9.26 -0.45
N THR A 191 1.38 -9.66 -1.34
CA THR A 191 1.73 -8.89 -2.54
C THR A 191 1.16 -9.53 -3.80
N ASP A 192 0.95 -8.70 -4.81
CA ASP A 192 0.68 -9.14 -6.17
C ASP A 192 2.00 -9.53 -6.89
N ASP A 193 1.88 -10.04 -8.12
CA ASP A 193 2.98 -10.49 -8.99
C ASP A 193 3.89 -9.35 -9.52
N GLY A 194 3.37 -8.12 -9.54
CA GLY A 194 4.11 -6.92 -9.97
C GLY A 194 4.82 -6.17 -8.85
N PHE A 195 4.85 -6.69 -7.62
CA PHE A 195 5.34 -5.95 -6.47
C PHE A 195 6.86 -5.74 -6.50
N ASN A 196 7.28 -4.49 -6.64
CA ASN A 196 8.68 -4.12 -6.79
C ASN A 196 9.21 -3.39 -5.54
N ILE A 197 10.17 -3.99 -4.85
CA ILE A 197 10.72 -3.43 -3.60
C ILE A 197 11.56 -2.18 -3.85
N VAL A 198 12.22 -2.08 -5.02
CA VAL A 198 13.02 -0.90 -5.37
C VAL A 198 12.13 0.33 -5.49
N ASN A 199 10.89 0.16 -5.95
CA ASN A 199 9.93 1.25 -6.01
C ASN A 199 9.42 1.71 -4.63
N LEU A 200 9.73 0.99 -3.55
CA LEU A 200 9.41 1.41 -2.19
C LEU A 200 10.45 2.37 -1.62
N ILE A 201 11.68 2.36 -2.13
CA ILE A 201 12.78 3.18 -1.63
C ILE A 201 13.04 4.27 -2.68
N PRO A 202 12.62 5.52 -2.44
CA PRO A 202 12.92 6.60 -3.37
C PRO A 202 14.43 6.83 -3.46
N GLU A 203 14.89 7.26 -4.64
CA GLU A 203 16.21 7.86 -4.75
C GLU A 203 16.27 9.15 -3.93
N GLU A 204 17.46 9.49 -3.42
CA GLU A 204 17.66 10.69 -2.61
C GLU A 204 17.18 11.95 -3.34
N GLY A 205 16.38 12.76 -2.65
CA GLY A 205 15.80 13.99 -3.21
C GLY A 205 14.68 13.80 -4.23
N LYS A 206 14.29 12.56 -4.57
CA LYS A 206 13.13 12.28 -5.44
C LYS A 206 11.92 11.82 -4.64
N ASP A 207 10.73 12.18 -5.12
CA ASP A 207 9.48 11.70 -4.54
C ASP A 207 9.38 10.17 -4.65
N SER A 208 8.96 9.53 -3.57
CA SER A 208 8.49 8.16 -3.59
C SER A 208 7.26 8.04 -4.49
N GLY A 209 7.00 6.85 -5.02
CA GLY A 209 5.79 6.59 -5.79
C GLY A 209 4.50 6.88 -4.99
N GLY A 210 3.36 6.93 -5.69
CA GLY A 210 2.06 7.28 -5.09
C GLY A 210 1.68 8.74 -5.33
N ALA A 211 0.75 9.25 -4.52
CA ALA A 211 0.16 10.58 -4.70
C ALA A 211 -0.05 11.29 -3.36
N ASP A 212 -0.14 12.62 -3.42
CA ASP A 212 -0.57 13.41 -2.27
C ASP A 212 -2.07 13.29 -2.06
N PHE A 213 -2.53 13.59 -0.85
CA PHE A 213 -3.96 13.67 -0.58
C PHE A 213 -4.57 14.85 -1.33
N PRO A 214 -5.58 14.65 -2.20
CA PRO A 214 -6.14 15.74 -3.01
C PRO A 214 -6.72 16.90 -2.18
N MET A 215 -7.14 16.62 -0.94
CA MET A 215 -7.76 17.60 -0.04
C MET A 215 -6.77 18.34 0.88
N LEU A 216 -5.51 17.90 0.94
CA LEU A 216 -4.48 18.51 1.79
C LEU A 216 -3.40 19.15 0.91
N PRO A 217 -2.93 20.36 1.26
CA PRO A 217 -1.73 20.89 0.63
C PRO A 217 -0.51 20.05 1.03
N ARG A 218 0.43 19.91 0.10
CA ARG A 218 1.77 19.37 0.39
C ARG A 218 2.53 20.39 1.26
N PRO A 219 3.35 19.95 2.23
CA PRO A 219 4.25 20.87 2.92
C PRO A 219 5.20 21.56 1.91
N PRO A 220 5.49 22.87 2.05
CA PRO A 220 6.38 23.56 1.12
C PRO A 220 7.81 23.00 1.13
N SER A 221 8.45 22.94 -0.03
CA SER A 221 9.88 22.57 -0.17
C SER A 221 10.23 21.21 0.43
N THR A 222 9.32 20.23 0.34
CA THR A 222 9.56 18.86 0.81
C THR A 222 9.48 17.83 -0.30
N THR A 223 10.20 16.74 -0.11
CA THR A 223 10.15 15.53 -0.94
C THR A 223 9.38 14.43 -0.21
N ARG A 224 8.48 13.74 -0.89
CA ARG A 224 7.73 12.62 -0.29
C ARG A 224 8.64 11.40 -0.18
N VAL A 225 8.79 10.86 1.02
CA VAL A 225 9.57 9.62 1.26
C VAL A 225 8.67 8.40 1.44
N LEU A 226 7.40 8.63 1.82
CA LEU A 226 6.39 7.59 2.01
C LEU A 226 5.02 8.08 1.55
N ALA A 227 4.28 7.22 0.87
CA ALA A 227 2.87 7.37 0.56
C ALA A 227 2.16 6.05 0.87
N THR A 228 1.18 6.08 1.75
CA THR A 228 0.34 4.93 2.07
C THR A 228 -1.11 5.32 1.97
N GLN A 229 -1.92 4.56 1.22
CA GLN A 229 -3.34 4.86 1.04
C GLN A 229 -4.14 3.57 0.94
N VAL A 230 -5.24 3.47 1.68
CA VAL A 230 -6.20 2.38 1.54
C VAL A 230 -7.16 2.72 0.41
N GLU A 231 -7.12 1.92 -0.66
CA GLU A 231 -7.88 2.16 -1.89
C GLU A 231 -9.39 2.22 -1.60
N GLY A 232 -10.04 3.28 -2.09
CA GLY A 232 -11.48 3.49 -1.90
C GLY A 232 -11.87 4.15 -0.58
N THR A 233 -10.91 4.54 0.27
CA THR A 233 -11.18 5.21 1.54
C THR A 233 -10.40 6.53 1.66
N ALA A 234 -10.69 7.31 2.70
CA ALA A 234 -9.88 8.47 3.08
C ALA A 234 -8.64 8.09 3.92
N PHE A 235 -8.48 6.81 4.30
CA PHE A 235 -7.38 6.39 5.17
C PHE A 235 -6.05 6.37 4.44
N GLY A 236 -5.05 7.03 5.01
CA GLY A 236 -3.70 6.99 4.50
C GLY A 236 -2.74 7.83 5.31
N VAL A 237 -1.44 7.63 5.07
CA VAL A 237 -0.36 8.45 5.62
C VAL A 237 0.66 8.76 4.52
N ASN A 238 1.00 10.03 4.37
CA ASN A 238 2.17 10.46 3.62
C ASN A 238 3.23 10.99 4.58
N VAL A 239 4.49 10.69 4.30
CA VAL A 239 5.63 11.26 5.02
C VAL A 239 6.51 12.00 4.03
N TYR A 240 6.88 13.22 4.39
CA TYR A 240 7.75 14.08 3.62
C TYR A 240 9.01 14.41 4.41
N GLU A 241 10.08 14.70 3.69
CA GLU A 241 11.34 15.19 4.21
C GLU A 241 11.61 16.59 3.65
N GLY A 242 12.08 17.51 4.49
CA GLY A 242 12.52 18.83 4.07
C GLY A 242 13.37 19.53 5.12
N HIS A 243 13.58 20.84 4.94
CA HIS A 243 14.50 21.62 5.78
C HIS A 243 13.83 22.70 6.62
N ASP A 244 12.52 22.91 6.44
CA ASP A 244 11.78 23.88 7.23
C ASP A 244 11.64 23.39 8.69
N ALA A 245 11.80 24.30 9.66
CA ALA A 245 11.63 23.95 11.07
C ALA A 245 10.21 23.40 11.34
N PRO A 246 10.03 22.41 12.24
CA PRO A 246 8.72 21.86 12.57
C PRO A 246 7.66 22.92 12.91
N THR A 247 8.04 23.99 13.61
CA THR A 247 7.16 25.12 13.95
C THR A 247 6.65 25.88 12.72
N LYS A 248 7.50 26.04 11.70
CA LYS A 248 7.13 26.69 10.42
C LYS A 248 6.16 25.82 9.62
N VAL A 249 6.39 24.50 9.59
CA VAL A 249 5.50 23.53 8.93
C VAL A 249 4.11 23.56 9.57
N VAL A 250 4.05 23.58 10.90
CA VAL A 250 2.79 23.64 11.64
C VAL A 250 2.06 24.97 11.39
N ALA A 251 2.75 26.09 11.48
CA ALA A 251 2.15 27.41 11.21
C ALA A 251 1.60 27.51 9.77
N TYR A 252 2.27 26.89 8.81
CA TYR A 252 1.77 26.78 7.44
C TYR A 252 0.43 26.03 7.37
N TYR A 253 0.33 24.86 8.03
CA TYR A 253 -0.92 24.11 8.06
C TYR A 253 -2.02 24.83 8.85
N ASP A 254 -1.70 25.48 9.96
CA ASP A 254 -2.69 26.23 10.76
C ASP A 254 -3.38 27.31 9.89
N ASP A 255 -2.62 28.00 9.04
CA ASP A 255 -3.13 28.99 8.10
C ASP A 255 -3.89 28.37 6.92
N GLU A 256 -3.31 27.37 6.24
CA GLU A 256 -3.95 26.72 5.08
C GLU A 256 -5.23 25.97 5.45
N MET A 257 -5.25 25.27 6.58
CA MET A 257 -6.39 24.49 7.03
C MET A 257 -7.56 25.40 7.39
N ARG A 258 -7.29 26.50 8.11
CA ARG A 258 -8.30 27.52 8.42
C ARG A 258 -8.92 28.13 7.16
N LYS A 259 -8.09 28.51 6.18
CA LYS A 259 -8.56 29.06 4.88
C LYS A 259 -9.46 28.07 4.12
N ARG A 260 -9.22 26.77 4.28
CA ARG A 260 -9.97 25.69 3.64
C ARG A 260 -11.18 25.22 4.46
N GLY A 261 -11.47 25.88 5.58
CA GLY A 261 -12.61 25.58 6.45
C GLY A 261 -12.45 24.31 7.29
N TRP A 262 -11.22 23.91 7.56
CA TRP A 262 -10.93 22.89 8.57
C TRP A 262 -10.88 23.52 9.95
N PHE A 263 -11.30 22.76 10.97
CA PHE A 263 -11.29 23.18 12.36
C PHE A 263 -10.19 22.43 13.11
N ALA A 264 -9.35 23.14 13.86
CA ALA A 264 -8.39 22.49 14.74
C ALA A 264 -9.13 21.83 15.92
N LEU A 265 -8.82 20.56 16.20
CA LEU A 265 -9.43 19.79 17.30
C LEU A 265 -8.66 19.89 18.62
N ASP A 266 -7.56 20.64 18.67
CA ASP A 266 -6.71 20.72 19.85
C ASP A 266 -6.93 22.04 20.61
N PRO A 267 -7.78 22.06 21.65
CA PRO A 267 -8.04 23.25 22.46
C PRO A 267 -6.89 23.58 23.43
N GLU A 268 -5.99 22.65 23.72
CA GLU A 268 -4.90 22.85 24.69
C GLU A 268 -3.63 23.44 24.06
N LEU A 269 -3.60 23.52 22.73
CA LEU A 269 -2.49 24.06 21.94
C LEU A 269 -2.63 25.56 21.62
N ASP A 270 -3.85 26.11 21.73
CA ASP A 270 -4.15 27.55 21.64
C ASP A 270 -3.86 28.30 22.96
N ARG A 271 -3.71 27.57 24.07
CA ARG A 271 -3.20 28.13 25.32
C ARG A 271 -1.69 28.15 25.24
N GLU A 272 -1.13 29.32 24.89
CA GLU A 272 0.27 29.72 25.09
C GLU A 272 1.12 28.56 25.61
N LEU A 273 1.48 27.65 24.70
CA LEU A 273 2.24 26.47 25.08
C LEU A 273 3.63 26.96 25.42
N ASP A 274 3.80 27.15 26.72
CA ASP A 274 5.03 27.10 27.47
C ASP A 274 6.03 26.26 26.68
N HIS A 275 6.89 26.94 25.91
CA HIS A 275 7.84 26.38 24.93
C HIS A 275 8.87 25.42 25.56
N THR A 276 8.67 25.08 26.83
CA THR A 276 9.57 24.40 27.75
C THR A 276 9.10 22.97 28.11
N ARG A 277 7.86 22.56 27.82
CA ARG A 277 7.33 21.25 28.31
C ARG A 277 7.45 20.04 27.39
N HIS A 278 7.92 20.18 26.14
CA HIS A 278 8.13 19.02 25.26
C HIS A 278 9.61 18.68 24.98
N THR A 279 10.55 19.41 25.58
CA THR A 279 11.89 18.89 25.81
C THR A 279 11.83 17.88 26.95
N ARG A 280 11.33 16.68 26.67
CA ARG A 280 11.81 15.47 27.38
C ARG A 280 13.33 15.61 27.39
N GLN A 281 13.98 15.74 28.55
CA GLN A 281 15.42 16.06 28.69
C GLN A 281 16.27 15.51 27.52
N GLY A 282 16.70 16.39 26.60
CA GLY A 282 17.50 16.02 25.41
C GLY A 282 16.74 15.61 24.14
N GLY A 283 15.41 15.75 24.11
CA GLY A 283 14.53 15.32 23.03
C GLY A 283 14.45 16.32 21.88
N VAL A 284 14.48 15.78 20.67
CA VAL A 284 14.28 16.51 19.42
C VAL A 284 12.93 17.25 19.43
N PRO A 285 12.87 18.53 19.01
CA PRO A 285 11.59 19.24 18.84
C PRO A 285 10.63 18.44 17.94
N SER A 286 9.48 18.09 18.48
CA SER A 286 8.37 17.47 17.75
C SER A 286 7.10 18.28 17.99
N MET A 287 6.28 18.42 16.94
CA MET A 287 5.03 19.16 16.97
C MET A 287 3.94 18.31 16.31
N ALA A 288 2.71 18.40 16.83
CA ALA A 288 1.56 17.72 16.22
C ALA A 288 0.35 18.66 16.17
N ARG A 289 -0.56 18.38 15.22
CA ARG A 289 -1.88 19.03 15.10
C ARG A 289 -2.92 18.01 14.65
N LEU A 290 -4.16 18.25 15.06
CA LEU A 290 -5.34 17.54 14.59
C LEU A 290 -6.32 18.56 14.02
N TYR A 291 -6.85 18.26 12.84
CA TYR A 291 -7.90 19.05 12.20
C TYR A 291 -9.06 18.14 11.82
N GLU A 292 -10.26 18.70 11.79
CA GLU A 292 -11.47 18.03 11.34
C GLU A 292 -12.19 18.87 10.29
N LYS A 293 -12.72 18.18 9.29
CA LYS A 293 -13.65 18.74 8.32
C LYS A 293 -14.53 17.64 7.77
N ASP A 294 -15.84 17.85 7.83
CA ASP A 294 -16.83 16.95 7.26
C ASP A 294 -16.58 15.49 7.68
N GLY A 295 -16.37 15.22 8.97
CA GLY A 295 -16.14 13.88 9.54
C GLY A 295 -14.82 13.22 9.11
N VAL A 296 -13.94 13.95 8.43
CA VAL A 296 -12.57 13.53 8.11
C VAL A 296 -11.63 14.21 9.10
N VAL A 297 -10.77 13.41 9.71
CA VAL A 297 -9.70 13.85 10.62
C VAL A 297 -8.38 13.87 9.84
N PHE A 298 -7.70 15.00 9.92
CA PHE A 298 -6.34 15.19 9.43
C PHE A 298 -5.39 15.29 10.63
N THR A 299 -4.40 14.41 10.65
CA THR A 299 -3.31 14.41 11.64
C THR A 299 -2.03 14.91 11.00
N LEU A 300 -1.38 15.89 11.62
CA LEU A 300 -0.07 16.39 11.26
C LEU A 300 0.92 16.08 12.38
N GLY A 301 2.09 15.57 12.02
CA GLY A 301 3.25 15.48 12.90
C GLY A 301 4.49 16.01 12.18
N ALA A 302 5.32 16.80 12.86
CA ALA A 302 6.59 17.28 12.34
C ALA A 302 7.69 17.11 13.39
N THR A 303 8.83 16.52 13.01
CA THR A 303 9.96 16.28 13.91
C THR A 303 11.27 16.38 13.14
N VAL A 304 12.37 16.78 13.81
CA VAL A 304 13.70 16.72 13.20
C VAL A 304 14.28 15.30 13.35
N ARG A 305 14.93 14.76 12.33
CA ARG A 305 15.64 13.49 12.37
C ARG A 305 16.83 13.57 11.42
N ASP A 306 18.02 13.23 11.91
CA ASP A 306 19.25 13.18 11.12
C ASP A 306 19.56 14.49 10.34
N GLY A 307 19.15 15.64 10.91
CA GLY A 307 19.35 16.97 10.31
C GLY A 307 18.25 17.44 9.36
N SER A 308 17.29 16.58 9.01
CA SER A 308 16.11 16.92 8.19
C SER A 308 14.84 16.99 9.04
N THR A 309 13.85 17.78 8.60
CA THR A 309 12.50 17.76 9.18
C THR A 309 11.65 16.72 8.46
N MET A 310 11.19 15.72 9.22
CA MET A 310 10.21 14.73 8.80
C MET A 310 8.80 15.24 9.10
N VAL A 311 7.94 15.27 8.10
CA VAL A 311 6.55 15.71 8.20
C VAL A 311 5.64 14.54 7.84
N ALA A 312 4.92 14.00 8.82
CA ALA A 312 3.88 13.00 8.61
C ALA A 312 2.51 13.67 8.54
N VAL A 313 1.76 13.39 7.48
CA VAL A 313 0.35 13.78 7.34
C VAL A 313 -0.49 12.53 7.19
N GLY A 314 -1.52 12.40 8.02
CA GLY A 314 -2.44 11.27 8.01
C GLY A 314 -3.87 11.73 7.79
N LEU A 315 -4.62 11.01 6.99
CA LEU A 315 -6.07 11.15 6.89
C LEU A 315 -6.75 9.92 7.47
N ALA A 316 -7.82 10.15 8.21
CA ALA A 316 -8.74 9.14 8.71
C ALA A 316 -10.16 9.68 8.63
N GLY A 317 -11.16 8.84 8.39
CA GLY A 317 -12.54 9.32 8.37
C GLY A 317 -13.52 8.23 7.99
N VAL A 318 -14.79 8.46 8.29
CA VAL A 318 -15.87 7.58 7.82
C VAL A 318 -16.00 7.76 6.31
N SER A 319 -16.05 6.65 5.56
CA SER A 319 -16.32 6.73 4.13
C SER A 319 -17.66 7.41 3.93
N ALA A 320 -17.78 8.27 2.90
CA ALA A 320 -19.06 8.89 2.56
C ALA A 320 -20.15 7.85 2.26
N SER A 321 -19.78 6.61 1.91
CA SER A 321 -20.69 5.47 1.75
C SER A 321 -21.34 5.01 3.06
N ASP A 322 -20.71 5.30 4.20
CA ASP A 322 -21.14 4.83 5.51
C ASP A 322 -21.98 5.89 6.24
N ARG A 323 -22.12 7.09 5.65
CA ARG A 323 -23.12 8.04 6.12
C ARG A 323 -24.50 7.52 5.72
N PRO A 324 -25.38 7.24 6.70
CA PRO A 324 -26.78 7.00 6.37
C PRO A 324 -27.29 8.21 5.57
N PRO A 325 -28.10 7.98 4.51
CA PRO A 325 -28.61 9.08 3.70
C PRO A 325 -29.32 10.09 4.61
N PRO A 326 -29.12 11.41 4.39
CA PRO A 326 -29.73 12.42 5.21
C PRO A 326 -31.26 12.23 5.21
N GLY A 327 -31.82 11.88 6.39
CA GLY A 327 -33.25 11.61 6.56
C GLY A 327 -33.60 10.27 7.22
N THR A 328 -32.67 9.31 7.35
CA THR A 328 -32.93 8.09 8.13
C THR A 328 -32.53 8.29 9.59
N SER A 329 -33.29 9.10 10.33
CA SER A 329 -33.21 9.06 11.79
C SER A 329 -33.89 7.76 12.26
N SER A 330 -33.12 6.77 12.69
CA SER A 330 -33.70 5.66 13.46
C SER A 330 -34.18 6.25 14.79
N SER A 331 -35.47 6.58 14.84
CA SER A 331 -36.19 6.67 16.10
C SER A 331 -36.29 5.26 16.66
N ASN A 332 -35.29 4.85 17.45
CA ASN A 332 -35.47 3.69 18.30
C ASN A 332 -36.34 4.12 19.49
N PRO A 333 -37.44 3.37 19.77
CA PRO A 333 -38.33 3.63 20.90
C PRO A 333 -37.67 3.36 22.27
#